data_AF-A0A956IHJ1-F1
#
_entry.id   AF-A0A956IHJ1-F1
#
_cell.length_a   1.000
_cell.length_b   1.000
_cell.length_c   1.000
_cell.angle_alpha   90.00
_cell.angle_beta   90.00
_cell.angle_gamma   90.00
#
_symmetry.space_group_name_H-M   'P 1'
#
loop_
_entity.id
_entity.type
_entity.pdbx_description
1 polymer ?
#
loop_
_entity_poly.entity_id
_entity_poly.type
_entity_poly.pdbx_seq_one_letter_code
_entity_poly.pdbx_strand_id
1 'polypeptide(L)'
;MRGVLWLGAAFIVGCGGTTSIEGAGGASSSSTSASTTGGGGDATTTGSGGAGASGGGGSSSSVGGAAPGAEWAAGAFPGGLDHIIVAKHDLAQDICLRIFVDAPTSGSLDLMVPEPWGVNAIWAWDSTVDCLDLSTSPPGTAELAIAATGAITFPPVTGVYPCSLDIDGEASFQDAPPWLVPSQMLKVAMLTIEGACP
;
A
#
# COMPACT_ATOMS: atom_id res chain seq x y z
N MET A 1 17.51 -16.10 41.56
CA MET A 1 16.48 -15.33 42.29
C MET A 1 16.93 -13.88 42.35
N ARG A 2 16.00 -12.91 42.18
CA ARG A 2 16.17 -11.47 41.87
C ARG A 2 15.95 -11.21 40.37
N GLY A 3 14.97 -10.45 39.92
CA GLY A 3 13.93 -9.67 40.58
C GLY A 3 13.38 -8.72 39.53
N VAL A 4 12.22 -9.07 38.97
CA VAL A 4 11.51 -8.30 37.94
C VAL A 4 10.72 -7.19 38.64
N LEU A 5 10.87 -5.94 38.19
CA LEU A 5 10.00 -4.83 38.60
C LEU A 5 9.33 -4.23 37.35
N TRP A 6 8.02 -4.46 37.23
CA TRP A 6 7.11 -3.79 36.32
C TRP A 6 6.48 -2.58 37.01
N LEU A 7 6.44 -1.43 36.34
CA LEU A 7 5.68 -0.21 36.67
C LEU A 7 5.62 0.59 35.36
N GLY A 8 4.51 1.11 34.86
CA GLY A 8 3.13 1.13 35.31
C GLY A 8 2.30 1.77 34.18
N ALA A 9 1.05 1.34 34.05
CA ALA A 9 0.10 1.83 33.06
C ALA A 9 -0.39 3.25 33.40
N ALA A 10 -0.50 4.11 32.39
CA ALA A 10 -1.27 5.35 32.45
C ALA A 10 -2.41 5.27 31.44
N PHE A 11 -3.63 5.11 31.94
CA PHE A 11 -4.87 5.26 31.19
C PHE A 11 -5.19 6.76 31.04
N ILE A 12 -5.37 7.25 29.81
CA ILE A 12 -6.00 8.54 29.53
C ILE A 12 -7.42 8.28 29.00
N VAL A 13 -8.41 8.67 29.80
CA VAL A 13 -9.82 8.76 29.43
C VAL A 13 -10.05 10.16 28.82
N GLY A 14 -10.48 10.22 27.57
CA GLY A 14 -10.83 11.45 26.86
C GLY A 14 -12.28 11.43 26.35
N CYS A 15 -13.07 12.40 26.79
CA CYS A 15 -14.50 12.57 26.53
C CYS A 15 -14.86 12.86 25.06
N GLY A 16 -15.88 12.15 24.58
CA GLY A 16 -17.17 12.68 24.11
C GLY A 16 -17.20 13.88 23.16
N GLY A 17 -17.47 13.60 21.89
CA GLY A 17 -17.98 14.56 20.91
C GLY A 17 -18.91 13.86 19.92
N THR A 18 -20.22 13.89 20.18
CA THR A 18 -21.28 13.40 19.28
C THR A 18 -21.73 14.52 18.35
N THR A 19 -21.54 14.38 17.04
CA THR A 19 -22.23 15.19 16.03
C THR A 19 -23.15 14.29 15.22
N SER A 20 -24.45 14.44 15.44
CA SER A 20 -25.51 13.82 14.67
C SER A 20 -25.62 14.50 13.31
N ILE A 21 -25.65 13.72 12.22
CA ILE A 21 -26.08 14.19 10.91
C ILE A 21 -27.25 13.31 10.49
N GLU A 22 -28.44 13.87 10.55
CA GLU A 22 -29.66 13.30 9.99
C GLU A 22 -29.59 13.39 8.47
N GLY A 23 -29.60 12.25 7.78
CA GLY A 23 -29.61 12.16 6.33
C GLY A 23 -30.54 11.04 5.89
N ALA A 24 -31.77 11.42 5.57
CA ALA A 24 -32.88 10.55 5.23
C ALA A 24 -32.75 9.89 3.85
N GLY A 25 -33.26 8.66 3.75
CA GLY A 25 -34.13 8.25 2.64
C GLY A 25 -33.46 7.50 1.49
N GLY A 26 -33.94 6.27 1.25
CA GLY A 26 -33.75 5.63 -0.05
C GLY A 26 -33.79 4.11 -0.02
N ALA A 27 -34.93 3.51 0.35
CA ALA A 27 -35.21 2.12 -0.01
C ALA A 27 -35.46 2.04 -1.52
N SER A 28 -34.85 1.07 -2.20
CA SER A 28 -35.40 0.53 -3.44
C SER A 28 -34.92 -0.90 -3.69
N SER A 29 -35.90 -1.70 -4.05
CA SER A 29 -35.97 -3.15 -4.13
C SER A 29 -35.41 -3.72 -5.44
N SER A 30 -35.01 -4.99 -5.33
CA SER A 30 -34.81 -6.03 -6.35
C SER A 30 -35.50 -5.86 -7.71
N SER A 31 -34.81 -6.28 -8.78
CA SER A 31 -35.38 -7.25 -9.73
C SER A 31 -34.32 -7.93 -10.62
N THR A 32 -34.44 -9.24 -10.66
CA THR A 32 -33.94 -10.17 -11.68
C THR A 32 -34.63 -9.90 -13.02
N SER A 33 -33.95 -10.05 -14.16
CA SER A 33 -34.54 -10.62 -15.39
C SER A 33 -33.47 -10.93 -16.46
N ALA A 34 -33.77 -11.99 -17.21
CA ALA A 34 -32.92 -12.66 -18.18
C ALA A 34 -33.01 -12.09 -19.61
N SER A 35 -31.97 -12.40 -20.40
CA SER A 35 -31.93 -12.72 -21.85
C SER A 35 -32.97 -12.12 -22.82
N THR A 36 -32.48 -11.49 -23.90
CA THR A 36 -32.99 -11.74 -25.27
C THR A 36 -31.97 -11.36 -26.34
N THR A 37 -31.91 -12.22 -27.36
CA THR A 37 -31.19 -12.14 -28.63
C THR A 37 -31.90 -11.23 -29.64
N GLY A 38 -31.13 -10.53 -30.50
CA GLY A 38 -31.47 -10.34 -31.91
C GLY A 38 -31.58 -8.91 -32.45
N GLY A 39 -31.06 -8.73 -33.67
CA GLY A 39 -31.57 -7.76 -34.65
C GLY A 39 -30.75 -6.49 -34.86
N GLY A 40 -30.16 -6.35 -36.05
CA GLY A 40 -29.37 -5.19 -36.45
C GLY A 40 -30.18 -3.99 -36.97
N GLY A 41 -29.44 -2.94 -37.32
CA GLY A 41 -29.94 -1.74 -37.98
C GLY A 41 -28.90 -0.62 -37.98
N ASP A 42 -28.37 -0.32 -39.17
CA ASP A 42 -27.55 0.84 -39.50
C ASP A 42 -28.20 2.18 -39.09
N ALA A 43 -27.41 3.07 -38.49
CA ALA A 43 -27.54 4.52 -38.70
C ALA A 43 -26.28 5.26 -38.24
N THR A 44 -25.61 5.87 -39.21
CA THR A 44 -24.53 6.84 -39.11
C THR A 44 -24.88 8.01 -38.18
N THR A 45 -24.00 8.35 -37.24
CA THR A 45 -23.87 9.74 -36.77
C THR A 45 -22.43 10.03 -36.35
N THR A 46 -21.78 10.87 -37.14
CA THR A 46 -20.48 11.49 -36.87
C THR A 46 -20.62 12.48 -35.73
N GLY A 47 -19.83 12.29 -34.65
CA GLY A 47 -19.75 13.22 -33.53
C GLY A 47 -18.34 13.21 -32.94
N SER A 48 -17.61 14.28 -33.20
CA SER A 48 -16.23 14.52 -32.80
C SER A 48 -16.09 14.88 -31.31
N GLY A 49 -15.04 14.37 -30.67
CA GLY A 49 -14.28 15.07 -29.63
C GLY A 49 -14.78 14.92 -28.18
N GLY A 50 -14.06 14.13 -27.39
CA GLY A 50 -14.17 14.12 -25.93
C GLY A 50 -13.01 13.32 -25.32
N ALA A 51 -12.15 14.00 -24.57
CA ALA A 51 -10.83 13.57 -24.17
C ALA A 51 -10.80 12.46 -23.10
N GLY A 52 -9.85 11.52 -23.30
CA GLY A 52 -8.96 11.01 -22.25
C GLY A 52 -9.57 10.10 -21.19
N ALA A 53 -9.74 8.82 -21.53
CA ALA A 53 -9.85 7.77 -20.53
C ALA A 53 -8.45 7.51 -19.91
N SER A 54 -8.26 7.89 -18.66
CA SER A 54 -7.12 7.44 -17.84
C SER A 54 -7.39 6.00 -17.40
N GLY A 55 -7.20 5.06 -18.32
CA GLY A 55 -7.14 3.64 -18.01
C GLY A 55 -5.78 3.31 -17.41
N GLY A 56 -5.68 3.38 -16.09
CA GLY A 56 -4.54 2.87 -15.32
C GLY A 56 -4.56 1.34 -15.31
N GLY A 57 -4.26 0.73 -16.45
CA GLY A 57 -3.94 -0.70 -16.53
C GLY A 57 -2.53 -0.89 -16.01
N GLY A 58 -2.40 -1.08 -14.70
CA GLY A 58 -1.13 -1.42 -14.04
C GLY A 58 -0.52 -2.64 -14.70
N SER A 59 0.50 -2.40 -15.52
CA SER A 59 1.31 -3.47 -16.10
C SER A 59 2.28 -3.91 -15.02
N SER A 60 1.99 -5.03 -14.36
CA SER A 60 2.87 -5.71 -13.43
C SER A 60 4.12 -6.20 -14.14
N SER A 61 5.07 -5.30 -14.38
CA SER A 61 6.37 -5.62 -14.97
C SER A 61 7.32 -6.03 -13.86
N SER A 62 7.18 -7.28 -13.39
CA SER A 62 8.09 -7.89 -12.42
C SER A 62 9.24 -8.60 -13.15
N VAL A 63 10.35 -7.91 -13.36
CA VAL A 63 11.62 -8.56 -13.74
C VAL A 63 12.60 -8.45 -12.57
N GLY A 64 12.43 -9.33 -11.58
CA GLY A 64 13.37 -9.44 -10.46
C GLY A 64 12.88 -10.29 -9.29
N GLY A 65 13.04 -11.61 -9.41
CA GLY A 65 13.22 -12.54 -8.28
C GLY A 65 12.24 -12.47 -7.09
N ALA A 66 11.00 -12.04 -7.27
CA ALA A 66 10.01 -12.04 -6.19
C ALA A 66 9.77 -13.47 -5.69
N ALA A 67 9.61 -13.63 -4.37
CA ALA A 67 9.21 -14.91 -3.80
C ALA A 67 7.88 -15.35 -4.44
N PRO A 68 7.73 -16.65 -4.81
CA PRO A 68 6.50 -17.12 -5.44
C PRO A 68 5.31 -16.85 -4.51
N GLY A 69 4.26 -16.23 -5.07
CA GLY A 69 3.04 -15.88 -4.33
C GLY A 69 2.97 -14.45 -3.80
N ALA A 70 3.95 -13.60 -4.09
CA ALA A 70 3.89 -12.17 -3.79
C ALA A 70 3.93 -11.30 -5.05
N GLU A 71 3.06 -10.30 -5.11
CA GLU A 71 3.08 -9.24 -6.11
C GLU A 71 3.51 -7.93 -5.45
N TRP A 72 4.15 -7.05 -6.24
CA TRP A 72 4.71 -5.80 -5.72
C TRP A 72 4.36 -4.64 -6.62
N ALA A 73 4.18 -3.47 -6.01
CA ALA A 73 4.06 -2.19 -6.70
C ALA A 73 4.85 -1.14 -5.94
N ALA A 74 5.42 -0.17 -6.64
CA ALA A 74 6.01 1.00 -6.02
C ALA A 74 5.62 2.25 -6.80
N GLY A 75 5.42 3.36 -6.10
CA GLY A 75 5.01 4.62 -6.69
C GLY A 75 5.63 5.82 -5.98
N ALA A 76 5.97 6.83 -6.77
CA ALA A 76 6.46 8.12 -6.32
C ALA A 76 5.28 9.09 -6.11
N PHE A 77 5.24 9.74 -4.94
CA PHE A 77 4.18 10.65 -4.53
C PHE A 77 4.79 11.99 -4.11
N PRO A 78 4.76 13.01 -4.98
CA PRO A 78 5.22 14.35 -4.63
C PRO A 78 4.26 15.00 -3.64
N GLY A 79 4.82 15.73 -2.66
CA GLY A 79 4.06 16.33 -1.59
C GLY A 79 4.88 17.30 -0.74
N GLY A 80 4.43 17.54 0.50
CA GLY A 80 5.19 18.33 1.47
C GLY A 80 6.52 17.67 1.84
N LEU A 81 6.52 16.34 1.95
CA LEU A 81 7.70 15.48 1.86
C LEU A 81 7.58 14.68 0.55
N ASP A 82 8.72 14.23 0.03
CA ASP A 82 8.74 13.28 -1.09
C ASP A 82 8.53 11.87 -0.55
N HIS A 83 7.60 11.12 -1.15
CA HIS A 83 7.22 9.80 -0.66
C HIS A 83 7.40 8.74 -1.75
N ILE A 84 7.95 7.59 -1.38
CA ILE A 84 7.88 6.35 -2.14
C ILE A 84 7.06 5.38 -1.32
N ILE A 85 5.94 4.91 -1.88
CA ILE A 85 5.14 3.86 -1.27
C ILE A 85 5.45 2.57 -2.01
N VAL A 86 5.88 1.55 -1.27
CA VAL A 86 6.08 0.19 -1.79
C VAL A 86 5.02 -0.72 -1.19
N ALA A 87 4.21 -1.36 -2.03
CA ALA A 87 3.24 -2.36 -1.62
C ALA A 87 3.72 -3.78 -1.94
N LYS A 88 3.48 -4.70 -1.00
CA LYS A 88 3.60 -6.15 -1.16
C LYS A 88 2.21 -6.76 -0.95
N HIS A 89 1.70 -7.39 -1.99
CA HIS A 89 0.49 -8.19 -1.99
C HIS A 89 0.90 -9.66 -1.79
N ASP A 90 0.63 -10.22 -0.61
CA ASP A 90 0.99 -11.60 -0.27
C ASP A 90 -0.25 -12.50 -0.36
N LEU A 91 -0.39 -13.19 -1.49
CA LEU A 91 -1.55 -14.03 -1.81
C LEU A 91 -1.62 -15.29 -0.93
N ALA A 92 -0.49 -15.74 -0.36
CA ALA A 92 -0.47 -16.93 0.47
C ALA A 92 -1.06 -16.68 1.85
N GLN A 93 -0.89 -15.46 2.36
CA GLN A 93 -1.37 -15.04 3.68
C GLN A 93 -2.63 -14.16 3.60
N ASP A 94 -3.03 -13.73 2.40
CA ASP A 94 -4.12 -12.78 2.17
C ASP A 94 -3.92 -11.46 2.94
N ILE A 95 -2.69 -10.94 2.88
CA ILE A 95 -2.32 -9.67 3.53
C ILE A 95 -1.76 -8.67 2.52
N CYS A 96 -1.95 -7.40 2.83
CA CYS A 96 -1.27 -6.30 2.17
C CYS A 96 -0.25 -5.68 3.11
N LEU A 97 0.98 -5.47 2.64
CA LEU A 97 2.00 -4.71 3.35
C LEU A 97 2.33 -3.44 2.57
N ARG A 98 2.44 -2.29 3.23
CA ARG A 98 2.94 -1.05 2.64
C ARG A 98 4.08 -0.46 3.44
N ILE A 99 5.16 -0.13 2.74
CA ILE A 99 6.36 0.52 3.25
C ILE A 99 6.31 1.97 2.77
N PHE A 100 6.42 2.91 3.70
CA PHE A 100 6.46 4.34 3.42
C PHE A 100 7.90 4.81 3.59
N VAL A 101 8.54 5.17 2.47
CA VAL A 101 9.91 5.70 2.44
C VAL A 101 9.82 7.17 2.08
N ASP A 102 10.24 8.04 3.00
CA ASP A 102 10.10 9.48 2.83
C ASP A 102 11.47 10.14 2.63
N ALA A 103 11.48 11.35 2.08
CA ALA A 103 12.64 12.25 2.08
C ALA A 103 12.22 13.72 2.23
N PRO A 104 13.04 14.56 2.90
CA PRO A 104 14.18 14.18 3.73
C PRO A 104 13.75 13.62 5.10
N THR A 105 14.25 12.45 5.50
CA THR A 105 14.09 11.90 6.87
C THR A 105 15.19 10.90 7.19
N SER A 106 15.47 10.68 8.48
CA SER A 106 16.35 9.60 8.95
C SER A 106 15.63 8.27 9.14
N GLY A 107 14.29 8.24 8.97
CA GLY A 107 13.46 7.08 9.29
C GLY A 107 13.32 6.82 10.80
N SER A 108 12.41 5.91 11.15
CA SER A 108 12.13 5.46 12.52
C SER A 108 12.47 3.98 12.74
N LEU A 109 12.73 3.24 11.66
CA LEU A 109 13.02 1.81 11.65
C LEU A 109 14.45 1.55 11.18
N ASP A 110 15.10 0.50 11.68
CA ASP A 110 16.49 0.11 11.37
C ASP A 110 16.67 -0.55 9.97
N LEU A 111 15.82 -0.21 9.00
CA LEU A 111 15.97 -0.62 7.61
C LEU A 111 16.84 0.40 6.89
N MET A 112 18.03 0.00 6.44
CA MET A 112 18.98 0.91 5.82
C MET A 112 18.46 1.42 4.48
N VAL A 113 18.46 2.73 4.26
CA VAL A 113 18.07 3.36 2.99
C VAL A 113 19.11 4.44 2.64
N PRO A 114 19.47 4.63 1.36
CA PRO A 114 20.34 5.73 0.95
C PRO A 114 19.80 7.11 1.34
N GLU A 115 20.65 7.93 1.96
CA GLU A 115 20.30 9.34 2.26
C GLU A 115 19.91 10.11 0.98
N PRO A 116 18.94 11.05 1.06
CA PRO A 116 18.26 11.56 2.26
C PRO A 116 16.97 10.80 2.63
N TRP A 117 16.80 9.59 2.12
CA TRP A 117 15.59 8.80 2.33
C TRP A 117 15.64 8.01 3.64
N GLY A 118 14.47 7.74 4.23
CA GLY A 118 14.34 6.87 5.38
C GLY A 118 12.95 6.25 5.48
N VAL A 119 12.85 5.07 6.09
CA VAL A 119 11.57 4.39 6.29
C VAL A 119 10.81 5.02 7.46
N ASN A 120 9.65 5.59 7.16
CA ASN A 120 8.77 6.22 8.14
C ASN A 120 7.93 5.19 8.88
N ALA A 121 7.29 4.29 8.13
CA ALA A 121 6.38 3.29 8.65
C ALA A 121 6.29 2.06 7.72
N ILE A 122 5.95 0.92 8.31
CA ILE A 122 5.55 -0.29 7.59
C ILE A 122 4.23 -0.76 8.20
N TRP A 123 3.20 -0.86 7.38
CA TRP A 123 1.86 -1.24 7.80
C TRP A 123 1.46 -2.56 7.12
N ALA A 124 0.74 -3.41 7.85
CA ALA A 124 0.10 -4.60 7.33
C ALA A 124 -1.42 -4.47 7.45
N TRP A 125 -2.18 -4.96 6.47
CA TRP A 125 -3.65 -5.02 6.50
C TRP A 125 -4.12 -6.46 6.31
N ASP A 126 -5.21 -6.82 6.99
CA ASP A 126 -5.95 -8.09 6.86
C ASP A 126 -6.82 -8.17 5.59
N SER A 127 -6.32 -7.59 4.50
CA SER A 127 -6.98 -7.58 3.20
C SER A 127 -5.96 -7.36 2.09
N THR A 128 -6.22 -7.98 0.95
CA THR A 128 -5.48 -7.80 -0.30
C THR A 128 -6.16 -6.86 -1.29
N VAL A 129 -7.42 -6.51 -1.04
CA VAL A 129 -8.19 -5.56 -1.86
C VAL A 129 -7.46 -4.23 -1.94
N ASP A 130 -7.30 -3.72 -3.16
CA ASP A 130 -6.62 -2.46 -3.48
C ASP A 130 -5.18 -2.37 -2.97
N CYS A 131 -4.54 -3.50 -2.64
CA CYS A 131 -3.19 -3.49 -2.07
C CYS A 131 -2.18 -2.77 -2.98
N LEU A 132 -2.22 -3.09 -4.27
CA LEU A 132 -1.34 -2.55 -5.30
C LEU A 132 -1.83 -1.19 -5.86
N ASP A 133 -3.06 -0.77 -5.55
CA ASP A 133 -3.52 0.59 -5.86
C ASP A 133 -3.02 1.55 -4.79
N LEU A 134 -1.85 2.14 -5.06
CA LEU A 134 -1.16 3.02 -4.13
C LEU A 134 -1.90 4.34 -3.87
N SER A 135 -2.96 4.66 -4.62
CA SER A 135 -3.78 5.87 -4.45
C SER A 135 -4.90 5.72 -3.42
N THR A 136 -5.23 4.49 -3.03
CA THR A 136 -6.27 4.16 -2.07
C THR A 136 -5.68 3.44 -0.86
N SER A 137 -6.31 3.53 0.31
CA SER A 137 -5.90 2.72 1.47
C SER A 137 -6.51 1.33 1.34
N PRO A 138 -5.77 0.24 1.62
CA PRO A 138 -6.37 -1.08 1.73
C PRO A 138 -7.45 -1.05 2.83
N PRO A 139 -8.58 -1.74 2.64
CA PRO A 139 -9.60 -1.86 3.68
C PRO A 139 -9.12 -2.80 4.79
N GLY A 140 -9.87 -2.84 5.90
CA GLY A 140 -9.60 -3.77 7.00
C GLY A 140 -8.82 -3.14 8.17
N THR A 141 -8.30 -4.00 9.03
CA THR A 141 -7.54 -3.65 10.23
C THR A 141 -6.06 -3.51 9.88
N ALA A 142 -5.49 -2.34 10.16
CA ALA A 142 -4.07 -2.09 9.96
C ALA A 142 -3.27 -2.42 11.23
N GLU A 143 -2.10 -3.04 11.08
CA GLU A 143 -1.12 -3.32 12.13
C GLU A 143 0.22 -2.67 11.75
N LEU A 144 0.87 -2.01 12.70
CA LEU A 144 2.11 -1.26 12.47
C LEU A 144 3.34 -2.09 12.87
N ALA A 145 4.36 -2.14 12.02
CA ALA A 145 5.62 -2.76 12.36
C ALA A 145 6.35 -1.94 13.44
N ILE A 146 6.88 -2.62 14.45
CA ILE A 146 7.65 -1.99 15.53
C ILE A 146 9.15 -1.94 15.25
N ALA A 147 9.62 -2.77 14.31
CA ALA A 147 11.02 -2.85 13.93
C ALA A 147 11.11 -3.35 12.48
N ALA A 148 12.18 -2.96 11.80
CA ALA A 148 12.57 -3.54 10.52
C ALA A 148 14.09 -3.61 10.44
N THR A 149 14.62 -4.62 9.75
CA THR A 149 16.06 -4.80 9.53
C THR A 149 16.33 -5.17 8.08
N GLY A 150 17.54 -4.89 7.59
CA GLY A 150 17.93 -5.12 6.20
C GLY A 150 18.20 -3.82 5.45
N ALA A 151 17.92 -3.79 4.16
CA ALA A 151 18.16 -2.62 3.31
C ALA A 151 17.12 -2.44 2.21
N ILE A 152 16.87 -1.17 1.85
CA ILE A 152 16.31 -0.73 0.58
C ILE A 152 17.47 -0.08 -0.18
N THR A 153 17.77 -0.56 -1.39
CA THR A 153 18.85 0.00 -2.21
C THR A 153 18.33 0.48 -3.55
N PHE A 154 18.90 1.55 -4.07
CA PHE A 154 18.61 2.02 -5.42
C PHE A 154 19.84 2.70 -6.02
N PRO A 155 19.95 2.75 -7.37
CA PRO A 155 21.02 3.49 -8.04
C PRO A 155 21.01 4.97 -7.65
N PRO A 156 22.15 5.69 -7.83
CA PRO A 156 22.20 7.12 -7.61
C PRO A 156 21.06 7.85 -8.33
N VAL A 157 20.33 8.67 -7.59
CA VAL A 157 19.16 9.38 -8.08
C VAL A 157 19.60 10.50 -9.03
N THR A 158 19.14 10.46 -10.28
CA THR A 158 19.40 11.52 -11.28
C THR A 158 18.27 12.56 -11.36
N GLY A 159 17.12 12.28 -10.74
CA GLY A 159 15.95 13.16 -10.62
C GLY A 159 15.56 13.45 -9.17
N VAL A 160 14.26 13.49 -8.88
CA VAL A 160 13.74 13.57 -7.49
C VAL A 160 13.63 12.17 -6.88
N TYR A 161 13.19 11.20 -7.66
CA TYR A 161 12.95 9.81 -7.24
C TYR A 161 13.88 8.85 -7.98
N PRO A 162 14.31 7.73 -7.36
CA PRO A 162 14.97 6.63 -8.07
C PRO A 162 14.00 5.97 -9.06
N CYS A 163 14.48 5.49 -10.21
CA CYS A 163 13.63 4.76 -11.17
C CYS A 163 13.20 3.39 -10.67
N SER A 164 14.05 2.75 -9.86
CA SER A 164 13.85 1.40 -9.36
C SER A 164 14.52 1.24 -8.01
N LEU A 165 14.06 0.27 -7.23
CA LEU A 165 14.67 -0.11 -5.96
C LEU A 165 14.73 -1.64 -5.78
N ASP A 166 15.61 -2.07 -4.90
CA ASP A 166 15.67 -3.42 -4.34
C ASP A 166 15.32 -3.33 -2.85
N ILE A 167 14.69 -4.39 -2.34
CA ILE A 167 14.45 -4.56 -0.90
C ILE A 167 14.96 -5.95 -0.51
N ASP A 168 15.79 -6.00 0.53
CA ASP A 168 16.18 -7.23 1.20
C ASP A 168 16.16 -6.99 2.71
N GLY A 169 15.09 -7.41 3.37
CA GLY A 169 14.89 -7.16 4.78
C GLY A 169 13.70 -7.90 5.37
N GLU A 170 13.38 -7.52 6.60
CA GLU A 170 12.34 -8.16 7.41
C GLU A 170 11.67 -7.10 8.28
N ALA A 171 10.34 -7.11 8.33
CA ALA A 171 9.54 -6.29 9.24
C ALA A 171 9.01 -7.14 10.39
N SER A 172 9.07 -6.61 11.61
CA SER A 172 8.60 -7.26 12.84
C SER A 172 7.39 -6.55 13.42
N PHE A 173 6.39 -7.32 13.83
CA PHE A 173 5.14 -6.85 14.43
C PHE A 173 5.04 -7.36 15.87
N GLN A 174 4.82 -6.45 16.81
CA GLN A 174 4.64 -6.81 18.21
C GLN A 174 3.19 -7.24 18.44
N ASP A 175 2.98 -8.28 19.24
CA ASP A 175 1.63 -8.77 19.59
C ASP A 175 0.75 -9.02 18.35
N ALA A 176 1.37 -9.55 17.28
CA ALA A 176 0.74 -9.70 15.97
C ALA A 176 -0.60 -10.45 16.06
N PRO A 177 -1.66 -9.93 15.42
CA PRO A 177 -2.97 -10.57 15.43
C PRO A 177 -2.94 -11.93 14.69
N PRO A 178 -3.93 -12.82 14.89
CA PRO A 178 -3.89 -14.18 14.32
C PRO A 178 -3.78 -14.27 12.79
N TRP A 179 -4.14 -13.21 12.06
CA TRP A 179 -4.02 -13.12 10.61
C TRP A 179 -2.63 -12.71 10.13
N LEU A 180 -1.78 -12.18 11.02
CA LEU A 180 -0.46 -11.68 10.71
C LEU A 180 0.61 -12.56 11.37
N VAL A 181 1.57 -13.05 10.59
CA VAL A 181 2.75 -13.65 11.19
C VAL A 181 3.64 -12.55 11.80
N PRO A 182 4.26 -12.76 12.97
CA PRO A 182 5.05 -11.72 13.66
C PRO A 182 6.23 -11.15 12.88
N SER A 183 6.70 -11.88 11.86
CA SER A 183 7.84 -11.51 11.03
C SER A 183 7.46 -11.65 9.55
N GLN A 184 7.69 -10.57 8.79
CA GLN A 184 7.36 -10.48 7.37
C GLN A 184 8.61 -10.26 6.56
N MET A 185 8.94 -11.23 5.71
CA MET A 185 10.05 -11.12 4.76
C MET A 185 9.71 -10.10 3.68
N LEU A 186 10.63 -9.16 3.45
CA LEU A 186 10.56 -8.11 2.44
C LEU A 186 11.70 -8.35 1.44
N LYS A 187 11.38 -9.00 0.31
CA LYS A 187 12.39 -9.33 -0.70
C LYS A 187 11.85 -9.13 -2.10
N VAL A 188 12.42 -8.15 -2.81
CA VAL A 188 12.14 -7.86 -4.22
C VAL A 188 13.36 -7.20 -4.83
N ALA A 189 13.63 -7.48 -6.11
CA ALA A 189 14.72 -6.84 -6.85
C ALA A 189 14.16 -6.09 -8.06
N MET A 190 14.83 -5.01 -8.45
CA MET A 190 14.55 -4.20 -9.63
C MET A 190 13.08 -3.75 -9.71
N LEU A 191 12.47 -3.43 -8.56
CA LEU A 191 11.09 -2.96 -8.49
C LEU A 191 11.02 -1.56 -9.11
N THR A 192 10.29 -1.43 -10.21
CA THR A 192 10.10 -0.15 -10.89
C THR A 192 9.19 0.76 -10.07
N ILE A 193 9.55 2.03 -9.96
CA ILE A 193 8.77 3.04 -9.23
C ILE A 193 7.95 3.84 -10.25
N GLU A 194 6.63 3.68 -10.19
CA GLU A 194 5.71 4.42 -11.04
C GLU A 194 5.81 5.93 -10.77
N GLY A 195 5.87 6.73 -11.84
CA GLY A 195 5.99 8.19 -11.77
C GLY A 195 7.39 8.72 -11.53
N ALA A 196 8.40 7.86 -11.27
CA ALA A 196 9.77 8.32 -11.03
C ALA A 196 10.54 8.63 -12.32
N CYS A 197 10.33 7.84 -13.39
CA CYS A 197 11.10 7.93 -14.63
C CYS A 197 10.21 7.94 -15.88
N PRO A 198 10.62 8.67 -16.94
CA PRO A 198 9.86 8.84 -18.18
C PRO A 198 9.90 7.62 -19.11
#